data_AF-A0A2V2NCW9-F1
#
_entry.id   AF-A0A2V2NCW9-F1
#
_cell.length_a   1.000
_cell.length_b   1.000
_cell.length_c   1.000
_cell.angle_alpha   90.00
_cell.angle_beta   90.00
_cell.angle_gamma   90.00
#
_symmetry.space_group_name_H-M   'P 1'
#
loop_
_entity.id
_entity.type
_entity.pdbx_description
1 polymer ?
#
loop_
_entity_poly.entity_id
_entity_poly.type
_entity_poly.pdbx_seq_one_letter_code
_entity_poly.pdbx_strand_id
1 'polypeptide(L)'
;MEIIEGSNVTISHLGLISGLIDQLRISECIDTYILKTIPHHINHRLAVKALLLNCLEFTERRLYILPEFFEDIATERLLGPGVKAEPFIPDPCRI
;
A
#
# COMPACT_ATOMS: atom_id res chain seq x y z
N MET A 1 -28.91 -11.94 7.50
CA MET A 1 -28.06 -11.30 6.47
C MET A 1 -26.63 -11.50 6.94
N GLU A 2 -25.86 -12.35 6.26
CA GLU A 2 -24.43 -12.50 6.58
C GLU A 2 -23.72 -11.20 6.18
N ILE A 3 -23.03 -10.59 7.14
CA ILE A 3 -22.12 -9.48 6.85
C ILE A 3 -20.88 -10.10 6.22
N ILE A 4 -20.63 -9.78 4.94
CA ILE A 4 -19.40 -10.17 4.25
C ILE A 4 -18.30 -9.24 4.76
N GLU A 5 -17.29 -9.79 5.43
CA GLU A 5 -16.15 -9.03 5.92
C GLU A 5 -15.43 -8.31 4.76
N GLY A 6 -15.19 -7.00 4.91
CA GLY A 6 -14.61 -6.18 3.85
C GLY A 6 -15.55 -5.85 2.69
N SER A 7 -16.87 -5.85 2.90
CA SER A 7 -17.84 -5.29 1.94
C SER A 7 -17.96 -3.76 2.03
N ASN A 8 -17.38 -3.13 3.06
CA ASN A 8 -17.42 -1.70 3.33
C ASN A 8 -16.14 -0.94 2.90
N VAL A 9 -15.16 -1.64 2.31
CA VAL A 9 -13.87 -1.06 1.91
C VAL A 9 -13.77 -0.93 0.39
N THR A 10 -13.06 0.10 -0.07
CA THR A 10 -13.02 0.50 -1.48
C THR A 10 -11.90 -0.22 -2.25
N ILE A 11 -12.23 -0.78 -3.43
CA ILE A 11 -11.24 -1.27 -4.42
C ILE A 11 -11.15 -0.31 -5.61
N SER A 12 -12.28 0.06 -6.21
CA SER A 12 -12.35 1.02 -7.33
C SER A 12 -11.29 0.77 -8.43
N HIS A 13 -10.77 1.84 -9.03
CA HIS A 13 -9.71 1.82 -10.03
C HIS A 13 -8.34 1.41 -9.44
N LEU A 14 -8.16 1.46 -8.11
CA LEU A 14 -6.96 0.96 -7.44
C LEU A 14 -6.74 -0.53 -7.65
N GLY A 15 -7.81 -1.31 -7.86
CA GLY A 15 -7.70 -2.74 -8.21
C GLY A 15 -6.98 -2.96 -9.54
N LEU A 16 -7.30 -2.15 -10.56
CA LEU A 16 -6.64 -2.22 -11.88
C LEU A 16 -5.18 -1.76 -11.78
N ILE A 17 -4.93 -0.68 -11.06
CA ILE A 17 -3.58 -0.15 -10.84
C ILE A 17 -2.72 -1.18 -10.10
N SER A 18 -3.24 -1.77 -9.02
CA SER A 18 -2.57 -2.81 -8.26
C SER A 18 -2.22 -4.01 -9.13
N GLY A 19 -3.19 -4.50 -9.91
CA GLY A 19 -2.96 -5.60 -10.85
C GLY A 19 -1.89 -5.26 -11.90
N LEU A 20 -1.86 -4.03 -12.40
CA LEU A 20 -0.86 -3.59 -13.37
C LEU A 20 0.54 -3.50 -12.74
N ILE A 21 0.66 -2.98 -11.52
CA ILE A 21 1.91 -2.93 -10.76
C ILE A 21 2.49 -4.34 -10.60
N ASP A 22 1.64 -5.31 -10.25
CA ASP A 22 2.03 -6.70 -10.08
C ASP A 22 2.41 -7.35 -11.43
N GLN A 23 1.61 -7.14 -12.48
CA GLN A 23 1.88 -7.68 -13.81
C GLN A 23 3.19 -7.16 -14.41
N LEU A 24 3.48 -5.88 -14.21
CA LEU A 24 4.72 -5.24 -14.69
C LEU A 24 5.92 -5.49 -13.77
N ARG A 25 5.69 -6.15 -12.61
CA ARG A 25 6.71 -6.45 -11.60
C ARG A 25 7.48 -5.21 -11.11
N ILE A 26 6.80 -4.06 -11.09
CA ILE A 26 7.43 -2.77 -10.75
C ILE A 26 7.99 -2.81 -9.33
N SER A 27 7.22 -3.38 -8.40
CA SER A 27 7.58 -3.44 -6.99
C SER A 27 8.79 -4.36 -6.73
N GLU A 28 8.92 -5.44 -7.49
CA GLU A 28 10.03 -6.40 -7.36
C GLU A 28 11.33 -5.87 -7.95
N CYS A 29 11.26 -5.03 -8.99
CA CYS A 29 12.43 -4.32 -9.49
C CYS A 29 13.07 -3.48 -8.38
N ILE A 30 12.27 -2.83 -7.53
CA ILE A 30 12.78 -2.00 -6.42
C ILE A 30 13.63 -2.79 -5.44
N ASP A 31 13.22 -4.01 -5.07
CA ASP A 31 13.99 -4.86 -4.17
C ASP A 31 15.39 -5.20 -4.74
N THR A 32 15.58 -5.08 -6.06
CA THR A 32 16.88 -5.29 -6.74
C THR A 32 17.79 -4.06 -6.68
N TYR A 33 17.21 -2.85 -6.68
CA TYR A 33 17.97 -1.60 -6.73
C TYR A 33 18.13 -0.91 -5.37
N ILE A 34 17.24 -1.16 -4.41
CA ILE A 34 17.32 -0.61 -3.06
C ILE A 34 17.94 -1.64 -2.11
N LEU A 35 19.18 -1.40 -1.68
CA LEU A 35 19.86 -2.22 -0.70
C LEU A 35 19.19 -2.10 0.68
N LYS A 36 18.92 -3.24 1.31
CA LYS A 36 18.40 -3.31 2.69
C LYS A 36 19.51 -2.96 3.68
N THR A 37 19.64 -1.69 4.01
CA THR A 37 20.66 -1.21 4.96
C THR A 37 20.20 -1.28 6.42
N ILE A 38 18.88 -1.34 6.67
CA ILE A 38 18.28 -1.29 8.01
C ILE A 38 17.11 -2.29 8.08
N PRO A 39 16.81 -2.92 9.23
CA PRO A 39 15.57 -3.66 9.41
C PRO A 39 14.36 -2.71 9.32
N HIS A 40 13.51 -2.92 8.31
CA HIS A 40 12.23 -2.23 8.16
C HIS A 40 11.08 -3.12 8.60
N HIS A 41 10.02 -2.49 9.15
CA HIS A 41 8.79 -3.20 9.55
C HIS A 41 8.05 -3.79 8.34
N ILE A 42 8.18 -3.15 7.17
CA ILE A 42 7.56 -3.56 5.91
C ILE A 42 8.63 -3.81 4.84
N ASN A 43 8.34 -4.70 3.89
CA ASN A 43 9.22 -4.91 2.75
C ASN A 43 9.19 -3.68 1.82
N HIS A 44 10.31 -3.35 1.17
CA HIS A 44 10.42 -2.16 0.31
C HIS A 44 9.47 -2.23 -0.88
N ARG A 45 9.37 -3.37 -1.56
CA ARG A 45 8.34 -3.55 -2.60
C ARG A 45 6.92 -3.23 -2.13
N LEU A 46 6.59 -3.58 -0.89
CA LEU A 46 5.27 -3.34 -0.32
C LEU A 46 5.08 -1.85 -0.03
N ALA A 47 6.10 -1.20 0.53
CA ALA A 47 6.12 0.24 0.75
C ALA A 47 5.97 1.01 -0.58
N VAL A 48 6.66 0.58 -1.64
CA VAL A 48 6.56 1.24 -2.95
C VAL A 48 5.22 0.98 -3.61
N LYS A 49 4.68 -0.24 -3.56
CA LYS A 49 3.33 -0.50 -4.07
C LYS A 49 2.29 0.35 -3.35
N ALA A 50 2.38 0.44 -2.02
CA ALA A 50 1.53 1.30 -1.19
C ALA A 50 1.67 2.78 -1.55
N LEU A 51 2.91 3.25 -1.76
CA LEU A 51 3.18 4.62 -2.20
C LEU A 51 2.60 4.91 -3.59
N LEU A 52 2.74 3.99 -4.55
CA LEU A 52 2.20 4.16 -5.90
C LEU A 52 0.67 4.24 -5.89
N LEU A 53 0.00 3.37 -5.13
CA LEU A 53 -1.45 3.42 -4.97
C LEU A 53 -1.89 4.73 -4.29
N ASN A 54 -1.18 5.14 -3.24
CA ASN A 54 -1.44 6.39 -2.54
C ASN A 54 -1.26 7.61 -3.46
N CYS A 55 -0.19 7.66 -4.25
CA CYS A 55 0.10 8.79 -5.13
C CYS A 55 -0.80 8.85 -6.36
N LEU A 56 -1.39 7.74 -6.81
CA LEU A 56 -2.28 7.71 -7.97
C LEU A 56 -3.71 8.14 -7.63
N GLU A 57 -4.13 7.96 -6.38
CA GLU A 57 -5.40 8.52 -5.88
C GLU A 57 -5.32 10.05 -5.69
N PHE A 58 -4.12 10.61 -5.46
CA PHE A 58 -3.90 12.04 -5.21
C PHE A 58 -2.99 12.70 -6.26
N THR A 59 -3.58 13.35 -7.27
CA THR A 59 -2.84 14.05 -8.34
C THR A 59 -2.09 15.32 -7.89
N GLU A 60 -2.32 15.82 -6.67
CA GLU A 60 -1.83 17.14 -6.20
C GLU A 60 -0.87 17.06 -4.98
N ARG A 61 -0.40 15.88 -4.58
CA ARG A 61 0.45 15.72 -3.37
C ARG A 61 1.80 15.08 -3.68
N ARG A 62 2.83 15.50 -2.91
CA ARG A 62 4.20 14.95 -2.96
C ARG A 62 4.21 13.47 -2.59
N LEU A 63 5.27 12.74 -3.00
CA LEU A 63 5.53 11.31 -2.72
C LEU A 63 5.66 10.98 -1.21
N TYR A 64 4.59 11.11 -0.44
CA TYR A 64 4.51 10.71 0.95
C TYR A 64 3.34 9.75 1.12
N ILE A 65 3.51 8.75 1.97
CA ILE A 65 2.41 7.90 2.40
C ILE A 65 1.49 8.73 3.29
N LEU A 66 0.26 8.94 2.84
CA LEU A 66 -0.81 9.52 3.65
C LEU A 66 -1.53 8.39 4.43
N PRO A 67 -1.43 8.32 5.77
CA PRO A 67 -2.02 7.24 6.56
C PRO A 67 -3.53 7.06 6.36
N GLU A 68 -4.25 8.18 6.24
CA GLU A 68 -5.70 8.24 6.12
C GLU A 68 -6.21 7.56 4.83
N PHE A 69 -5.35 7.43 3.82
CA PHE A 69 -5.68 6.70 2.59
C PHE A 69 -5.97 5.21 2.84
N PHE A 70 -5.31 4.60 3.83
CA PHE A 70 -5.43 3.18 4.09
C PHE A 70 -6.64 2.80 4.95
N GLU A 71 -7.37 3.80 5.47
CA GLU A 71 -8.54 3.60 6.34
C GLU A 71 -9.77 3.13 5.54
N ASP A 72 -9.94 3.62 4.31
CA ASP A 72 -11.15 3.41 3.51
C ASP A 72 -10.99 2.45 2.32
N ILE A 73 -9.78 1.91 2.11
CA ILE A 73 -9.47 1.01 0.99
C ILE A 73 -9.30 -0.44 1.43
N ALA A 74 -9.48 -1.36 0.50
CA ALA A 74 -9.30 -2.79 0.72
C ALA A 74 -7.81 -3.17 0.76
N THR A 75 -7.09 -2.70 1.78
CA THR A 75 -5.62 -2.81 1.92
C THR A 75 -5.11 -4.22 1.66
N GLU A 76 -5.70 -5.24 2.29
CA GLU A 76 -5.27 -6.63 2.10
C GLU A 76 -5.49 -7.13 0.66
N ARG A 77 -6.59 -6.71 0.01
CA ARG A 77 -6.90 -7.11 -1.37
C ARG A 77 -5.99 -6.40 -2.39
N LEU A 78 -5.58 -5.17 -2.09
CA LEU A 78 -4.75 -4.35 -2.98
C LEU A 78 -3.26 -4.60 -2.79
N LEU A 79 -2.80 -4.79 -1.56
CA LEU A 79 -1.37 -4.90 -1.25
C LEU A 79 -0.90 -6.34 -1.07
N GLY A 80 -1.83 -7.26 -0.78
CA GLY A 80 -1.55 -8.67 -0.62
C GLY A 80 -2.04 -9.22 0.73
N PRO A 81 -2.15 -10.56 0.83
CA PRO A 81 -2.72 -11.23 2.00
C PRO A 81 -1.92 -10.94 3.27
N GLY A 82 -2.62 -10.69 4.37
CA GLY A 82 -2.04 -10.37 5.68
C GLY A 82 -1.47 -8.95 5.80
N VAL A 83 -1.55 -8.12 4.76
CA VAL A 83 -1.12 -6.71 4.82
C VAL A 83 -2.23 -5.86 5.43
N LYS A 84 -1.90 -5.20 6.53
CA LYS A 84 -2.81 -4.26 7.20
C LYS A 84 -2.36 -2.81 7.02
N ALA A 85 -3.20 -1.86 7.41
CA ALA A 85 -2.96 -0.42 7.26
C ALA A 85 -1.93 0.13 8.27
N GLU A 86 -1.92 -0.41 9.49
CA GLU A 86 -1.15 0.07 10.63
C GLU A 86 0.35 0.26 10.36
N PRO A 87 1.05 -0.62 9.61
CA PRO A 87 2.46 -0.45 9.29
C PRO A 87 2.79 0.79 8.44
N PHE A 88 1.79 1.38 7.78
CA PHE A 88 1.93 2.59 6.96
C PHE A 88 1.60 3.87 7.75
N ILE A 89 1.02 3.72 8.94
CA ILE A 89 0.65 4.81 9.83
C ILE A 89 1.86 5.10 10.73
N PRO A 90 2.39 6.34 10.77
CA PRO A 90 3.46 6.72 11.68
C PRO A 90 3.05 6.45 13.13
N ASP A 91 3.91 5.79 13.90
CA ASP A 91 3.73 5.64 15.34
C ASP A 91 3.97 7.01 16.01
N PRO A 92 2.94 7.65 16.59
CA PRO A 92 3.09 8.98 17.20
C PRO A 92 4.05 8.97 18.40
N CYS A 93 4.35 7.81 18.98
CA CYS A 93 5.24 7.67 20.12
C CYS A 93 6.72 7.41 19.75
N ARG A 94 7.06 7.43 18.45
CA ARG A 94 8.36 6.97 17.94
C ARG A 94 9.00 7.97 16.97
N ILE A 95 9.03 9.24 17.40
CA ILE A 95 9.73 10.36 16.73
C ILE A 95 11.15 10.49 17.28
#